data_AF-A0A2D9Z9Z4-F1
#
_entry.id   AF-A0A2D9Z9Z4-F1
#
_cell.length_a   1.000
_cell.length_b   1.000
_cell.length_c   1.000
_cell.angle_alpha   90.00
_cell.angle_beta   90.00
_cell.angle_gamma   90.00
#
_symmetry.space_group_name_H-M   'P 1'
#
loop_
_entity.id
_entity.type
_entity.pdbx_description
1 polymer ?
#
loop_
_entity_poly.entity_id
_entity_poly.type
_entity_poly.pdbx_seq_one_letter_code
_entity_poly.pdbx_strand_id
1 'polypeptide(L)'
;MTKSQRNWAICTGCIVLMIAGLIGSYQSSTQAQNIAGTPITRQPNQAAVRGNNDILLATSETEQGQQITVIDAKTKAICVYLIQRGSGKIKLLSARNAQWDFQIDEFNSESPTPREIQSLLDR
;
A
#
# COMPACT_ATOMS: atom_id res chain seq x y z
N MET A 1 26.31 -53.13 -2.50
CA MET A 1 25.05 -52.36 -2.39
C MET A 1 24.29 -52.47 -3.70
N THR A 2 23.10 -53.09 -3.71
CA THR A 2 22.30 -53.31 -4.92
C THR A 2 21.40 -52.10 -5.21
N LYS A 3 21.18 -51.83 -6.51
CA LYS A 3 20.46 -50.65 -7.05
C LYS A 3 19.06 -50.42 -6.43
N SER A 4 18.43 -51.48 -5.93
CA SER A 4 17.12 -51.47 -5.25
C SER A 4 17.16 -50.76 -3.88
N GLN A 5 18.24 -50.88 -3.12
CA GLN A 5 18.36 -50.22 -1.80
C GLN A 5 18.55 -48.70 -1.91
N ARG A 6 19.15 -48.22 -3.01
CA ARG A 6 19.34 -46.79 -3.28
C ARG A 6 18.04 -46.09 -3.67
N ASN A 7 17.14 -46.76 -4.39
CA ASN A 7 15.85 -46.19 -4.77
C ASN A 7 14.87 -46.13 -3.60
N TRP A 8 14.98 -47.05 -2.63
CA TRP A 8 14.17 -47.03 -1.41
C TRP A 8 14.52 -45.85 -0.50
N ALA A 9 15.81 -45.54 -0.33
CA ALA A 9 16.28 -44.41 0.47
C ALA A 9 15.83 -43.03 -0.07
N ILE A 10 15.72 -42.90 -1.40
CA ILE A 10 15.28 -41.66 -2.06
C ILE A 10 13.78 -41.43 -1.83
N CYS A 11 12.95 -42.48 -1.94
CA CYS A 11 11.51 -42.38 -1.70
C CYS A 11 11.18 -42.07 -0.24
N THR A 12 11.92 -42.62 0.73
CA THR A 12 11.73 -42.28 2.14
C THR A 12 12.07 -40.83 2.45
N GLY A 13 13.07 -40.24 1.78
CA GLY A 13 13.44 -38.83 1.95
C GLY A 13 12.36 -37.84 1.45
N CYS A 14 11.75 -38.12 0.30
CA CYS A 14 10.70 -37.25 -0.26
C CYS A 14 9.41 -37.26 0.56
N ILE A 15 9.06 -38.41 1.15
CA ILE A 15 7.85 -38.52 1.99
C ILE A 15 8.02 -37.75 3.31
N VAL A 16 9.21 -37.76 3.92
CA VAL A 16 9.49 -36.97 5.13
C VAL A 16 9.46 -35.45 4.85
N LEU A 17 9.97 -35.01 3.68
CA LEU A 17 9.93 -33.60 3.28
C LEU A 17 8.50 -33.09 3.03
N MET A 18 7.59 -33.94 2.55
CA MET A 18 6.18 -33.57 2.34
C MET A 18 5.37 -33.47 3.64
N ILE A 19 5.70 -34.24 4.68
CA ILE A 19 5.00 -34.19 5.98
C ILE A 19 5.44 -32.96 6.80
N ALA A 20 6.71 -32.54 6.72
CA ALA A 20 7.19 -31.34 7.40
C ALA A 20 6.58 -30.04 6.83
N GLY A 21 6.14 -30.04 5.58
CA GLY A 21 5.48 -28.89 4.93
C GLY A 21 4.01 -28.65 5.34
N LEU A 22 3.35 -29.62 6.00
CA LEU A 22 1.94 -29.50 6.38
C LEU A 22 1.69 -28.92 7.78
N ILE A 23 2.72 -28.79 8.62
CA ILE A 23 2.56 -28.31 10.02
C ILE A 23 2.75 -26.79 10.13
N GLY A 24 3.32 -26.13 9.11
CA GLY A 24 3.62 -24.70 9.12
C GLY A 24 2.49 -23.74 8.72
N SER A 25 1.31 -24.24 8.33
CA SER A 25 0.23 -23.41 7.76
C SER A 25 -0.99 -23.21 8.67
N TYR A 26 -0.93 -23.64 9.94
CA TYR A 26 -2.01 -23.41 10.91
C TYR A 26 -1.61 -22.41 11.98
N GLN A 27 -1.33 -21.16 11.63
CA GLN A 27 -1.30 -20.09 12.64
C GLN A 27 -1.55 -18.71 12.03
N SER A 28 -2.82 -18.48 11.67
CA SER A 28 -3.39 -17.13 11.68
C SER A 28 -4.73 -17.21 12.41
N SER A 29 -4.68 -17.45 13.72
CA SER A 29 -5.80 -17.13 14.60
C SER A 29 -5.85 -15.61 14.72
N THR A 30 -6.71 -14.96 13.95
CA THR A 30 -7.19 -13.61 14.23
C THR A 30 -7.91 -13.64 15.57
N GLN A 31 -7.25 -13.16 16.63
CA GLN A 31 -7.94 -12.83 17.87
C GLN A 31 -8.83 -11.61 17.60
N ALA A 32 -10.12 -11.86 17.41
CA ALA A 32 -11.13 -10.82 17.52
C ALA A 32 -11.23 -10.42 19.00
N GLN A 33 -10.55 -9.34 19.38
CA GLN A 33 -10.75 -8.73 20.69
C GLN A 33 -12.14 -8.09 20.73
N ASN A 34 -13.08 -8.78 21.40
CA ASN A 34 -14.30 -8.15 21.89
C ASN A 34 -13.89 -7.15 22.98
N ILE A 35 -13.79 -5.87 22.64
CA ILE A 35 -13.60 -4.81 23.63
C ILE A 35 -14.99 -4.41 24.11
N ALA A 36 -15.50 -5.20 25.06
CA ALA A 36 -16.58 -4.75 25.91
C ALA A 36 -16.05 -3.61 26.79
N GLY A 37 -16.53 -2.39 26.54
CA GLY A 37 -16.54 -1.26 27.47
C GLY A 37 -15.23 -0.95 28.21
N THR A 38 -14.30 -0.25 27.56
CA THR A 38 -13.29 0.55 28.25
C THR A 38 -13.49 2.02 27.92
N PRO A 39 -13.55 2.93 28.91
CA PRO A 39 -13.65 4.36 28.63
C PRO A 39 -12.47 4.80 27.77
N ILE A 40 -12.77 5.52 26.67
CA ILE A 40 -11.79 6.15 25.79
C ILE A 40 -10.95 7.12 26.64
N THR A 41 -9.83 6.64 27.18
CA THR A 41 -8.78 7.54 27.64
C THR A 41 -8.19 8.12 26.38
N ARG A 42 -8.43 9.41 26.13
CA ARG A 42 -7.78 10.15 25.03
C ARG A 42 -6.29 9.86 25.10
N GLN A 43 -5.79 9.11 24.13
CA GLN A 43 -4.36 8.87 24.00
C GLN A 43 -3.69 10.25 23.92
N PRO A 44 -2.80 10.62 24.86
CA PRO A 44 -2.05 11.85 24.71
C PRO A 44 -1.31 11.76 23.39
N ASN A 45 -1.51 12.81 22.59
CA ASN A 45 -0.87 13.12 21.32
C ASN A 45 0.49 12.43 21.25
N GLN A 46 0.58 11.30 20.51
CA GLN A 46 1.87 10.66 20.29
C GLN A 46 2.75 11.74 19.69
N ALA A 47 3.84 12.10 20.38
CA ALA A 47 4.79 13.06 19.87
C ALA A 47 5.17 12.61 18.47
N ALA A 48 4.83 13.41 17.46
CA ALA A 48 5.16 13.11 16.09
C ALA A 48 6.66 12.84 16.06
N VAL A 49 7.04 11.59 15.76
CA VAL A 49 8.43 11.24 15.48
C VAL A 49 8.81 12.13 14.32
N ARG A 50 9.57 13.19 14.60
CA ARG A 50 10.04 14.15 13.60
C ARG A 50 11.19 13.50 12.83
N GLY A 51 10.86 12.40 12.15
CA GLY A 51 11.66 11.92 11.04
C GLY A 51 11.54 12.97 9.93
N ASN A 52 12.66 13.33 9.30
CA ASN A 52 12.67 14.10 8.05
C ASN A 52 12.12 13.21 6.93
N ASN A 53 10.88 12.79 7.07
CA ASN A 53 10.23 11.87 6.17
C ASN A 53 9.35 12.74 5.27
N ASP A 54 9.88 13.15 4.13
CA ASP A 54 9.16 13.92 3.10
C ASP A 54 8.10 13.06 2.38
N ILE A 55 7.69 11.94 2.97
CA ILE A 55 6.67 11.03 2.43
C ILE A 55 5.32 11.37 3.07
N LEU A 56 4.37 11.79 2.25
CA LEU A 56 2.98 11.96 2.62
C LEU A 56 2.17 10.74 2.17
N LEU A 57 1.20 10.35 2.99
CA LEU A 57 0.29 9.25 2.74
C LEU A 57 -1.14 9.76 2.79
N ALA A 58 -1.91 9.46 1.75
CA ALA A 58 -3.36 9.67 1.74
C ALA A 58 -4.04 8.34 1.43
N THR A 59 -5.17 8.10 2.09
CA THR A 59 -5.99 6.91 1.87
C THR A 59 -7.42 7.33 1.56
N SER A 60 -8.06 6.61 0.64
CA SER A 60 -9.48 6.75 0.35
C SER A 60 -10.11 5.38 0.11
N GLU A 61 -11.36 5.22 0.54
CA GLU A 61 -12.13 4.02 0.19
C GLU A 61 -12.79 4.21 -1.18
N THR A 62 -12.80 3.15 -1.98
CA THR A 62 -13.47 3.08 -3.27
C THR A 62 -14.35 1.84 -3.31
N GLU A 63 -15.21 1.70 -4.32
CA GLU A 63 -15.98 0.47 -4.52
C GLU A 63 -15.07 -0.76 -4.72
N GLN A 64 -13.92 -0.56 -5.36
CA GLN A 64 -12.97 -1.61 -5.71
C GLN A 64 -12.03 -1.98 -4.55
N GLY A 65 -12.02 -1.20 -3.46
CA GLY A 65 -11.17 -1.38 -2.30
C GLY A 65 -10.51 -0.09 -1.82
N GLN A 66 -9.45 -0.22 -1.03
CA GLN A 66 -8.77 0.93 -0.43
C GLN A 66 -7.70 1.47 -1.38
N GLN A 67 -7.83 2.72 -1.79
CA GLN A 67 -6.80 3.42 -2.55
C GLN A 67 -5.80 4.07 -1.58
N ILE A 68 -4.51 3.91 -1.88
CA ILE A 68 -3.40 4.51 -1.15
C ILE A 68 -2.59 5.37 -2.12
N THR A 69 -2.49 6.65 -1.81
CA THR A 69 -1.65 7.60 -2.54
C THR A 69 -0.42 7.91 -1.69
N VAL A 70 0.76 7.66 -2.25
CA VAL A 70 2.06 7.96 -1.65
C VAL A 70 2.67 9.12 -2.42
N ILE A 71 3.09 10.17 -1.71
CA ILE A 71 3.72 11.36 -2.29
C ILE A 71 5.07 11.55 -1.62
N ASP A 72 6.14 11.52 -2.41
CA ASP A 72 7.45 11.99 -1.98
C ASP A 72 7.56 13.48 -2.31
N ALA A 73 7.45 14.32 -1.29
CA ALA A 73 7.52 15.77 -1.41
C ALA A 73 8.92 16.28 -1.78
N LYS A 74 9.98 15.48 -1.56
CA LYS A 74 11.35 15.86 -1.94
C LYS A 74 11.58 15.68 -3.43
N THR A 75 11.19 14.52 -3.96
CA THR A 75 11.40 14.18 -5.39
C THR A 75 10.22 14.53 -6.28
N LYS A 76 9.09 14.97 -5.68
CA LYS A 76 7.80 15.20 -6.33
C LYS A 76 7.24 13.94 -7.00
N ALA A 77 7.65 12.75 -6.55
CA ALA A 77 7.10 11.49 -7.06
C ALA A 77 5.76 11.18 -6.40
N ILE A 78 4.79 10.74 -7.20
CA ILE A 78 3.45 10.32 -6.74
C ILE A 78 3.21 8.90 -7.23
N CYS A 79 2.73 8.04 -6.33
CA CYS A 79 2.28 6.69 -6.65
C CYS A 79 0.89 6.45 -6.07
N VAL A 80 0.03 5.79 -6.85
CA VAL A 80 -1.33 5.42 -6.44
C VAL A 80 -1.45 3.92 -6.50
N TYR A 81 -1.78 3.31 -5.38
CA TYR A 81 -2.03 1.88 -5.23
C TYR A 81 -3.49 1.63 -4.89
N LEU A 82 -4.00 0.46 -5.27
CA LEU A 82 -5.30 -0.06 -4.84
C LEU A 82 -5.08 -1.39 -4.13
N ILE A 83 -5.54 -1.47 -2.89
CA ILE A 83 -5.74 -2.74 -2.18
C ILE A 83 -7.12 -3.24 -2.57
N GLN A 84 -7.17 -4.27 -3.41
CA GLN A 84 -8.43 -4.80 -3.94
C GLN A 84 -9.30 -5.40 -2.84
N ARG A 85 -10.58 -5.03 -2.82
CA ARG A 85 -11.57 -5.59 -1.90
C ARG A 85 -11.74 -7.10 -2.14
N GLY A 86 -11.86 -7.86 -1.07
CA GLY A 86 -12.00 -9.32 -1.10
C GLY A 86 -10.69 -10.08 -1.27
N SER A 87 -9.82 -9.69 -2.21
CA SER A 87 -8.55 -10.39 -2.45
C SER A 87 -7.38 -9.87 -1.62
N GLY A 88 -7.41 -8.60 -1.20
CA GLY A 88 -6.30 -7.92 -0.53
C GLY A 88 -5.08 -7.67 -1.42
N LYS A 89 -5.16 -7.98 -2.73
CA LYS A 89 -4.03 -7.79 -3.65
C LYS A 89 -3.75 -6.30 -3.84
N ILE A 90 -2.48 -5.94 -3.77
CA ILE A 90 -2.00 -4.59 -4.03
C ILE A 90 -1.74 -4.44 -5.52
N LYS A 91 -2.39 -3.47 -6.15
CA LYS A 91 -2.20 -3.12 -7.56
C LYS A 91 -1.69 -1.68 -7.67
N LEU A 92 -0.59 -1.46 -8.40
CA LEU A 92 -0.19 -0.12 -8.80
C LEU A 92 -1.14 0.39 -9.89
N LEU A 93 -1.79 1.53 -9.65
CA LEU A 93 -2.68 2.18 -10.60
C LEU A 93 -1.93 3.23 -11.42
N SER A 94 -1.08 4.04 -10.78
CA SER A 94 -0.33 5.10 -11.44
C SER A 94 0.95 5.43 -10.69
N ALA A 95 2.02 5.77 -11.42
CA ALA A 95 3.26 6.30 -10.88
C ALA A 95 3.76 7.40 -11.82
N ARG A 96 4.03 8.59 -11.28
CA ARG A 96 4.52 9.74 -12.06
C ARG A 96 5.37 10.67 -11.21
N ASN A 97 6.32 11.35 -11.85
CA ASN A 97 6.98 12.51 -11.26
C ASN A 97 6.19 13.79 -11.62
N ALA A 98 5.71 14.49 -10.61
CA ALA A 98 4.87 15.68 -10.74
C ALA A 98 5.66 17.00 -10.84
N GLN A 99 6.99 16.96 -10.94
CA GLN A 99 7.84 18.17 -10.99
C GLN A 99 7.38 19.17 -12.06
N TRP A 100 7.02 18.68 -13.25
CA TRP A 100 6.59 19.54 -14.35
C TRP A 100 5.18 20.10 -14.15
N ASP A 101 4.31 19.43 -13.39
CA ASP A 101 2.95 19.91 -13.14
C ASP A 101 2.96 21.23 -12.35
N PHE A 102 4.01 21.47 -11.55
CA PHE A 102 4.22 22.72 -10.83
C PHE A 102 4.76 23.87 -11.69
N GLN A 103 5.09 23.61 -12.95
CA GLN A 103 5.72 24.58 -13.86
C GLN A 103 4.82 24.95 -15.04
N ILE A 104 3.60 24.42 -15.11
CA ILE A 104 2.67 24.70 -16.20
C ILE A 104 1.96 26.03 -15.91
N ASP A 105 2.03 26.96 -16.87
CA ASP A 105 1.36 28.27 -16.80
C ASP A 105 -0.16 28.16 -17.06
N GLU A 106 -0.56 27.23 -17.93
CA GLU A 106 -1.95 26.91 -18.23
C GLU A 106 -2.35 25.65 -17.46
N PHE A 107 -2.86 25.84 -16.24
CA PHE A 107 -3.54 24.76 -15.50
C PHE A 107 -4.55 24.11 -16.45
N ASN A 108 -4.67 22.76 -16.43
CA ASN A 108 -5.56 21.94 -17.29
C ASN A 108 -7.05 22.34 -17.16
N SER A 109 -7.37 23.55 -17.56
CA SER A 109 -8.62 24.26 -17.38
C SER A 109 -9.17 24.51 -18.77
N GLU A 110 -10.44 24.19 -18.95
CA GLU A 110 -11.18 24.67 -20.10
C GLU A 110 -11.34 26.20 -20.00
N SER A 111 -11.60 26.87 -21.13
CA SER A 111 -11.76 28.34 -21.16
C SER A 111 -12.86 28.80 -20.17
N PRO A 112 -12.65 29.91 -19.42
CA PRO A 112 -11.48 30.78 -19.46
C PRO A 112 -10.27 30.22 -18.71
N THR A 113 -9.08 30.34 -19.31
CA THR A 113 -7.82 29.97 -18.68
C THR A 113 -7.54 30.87 -17.47
N PRO A 114 -6.72 30.43 -16.50
CA PRO A 114 -6.35 31.27 -15.35
C PRO A 114 -5.71 32.61 -15.74
N ARG A 115 -4.99 32.67 -16.86
CA ARG A 115 -4.44 33.92 -17.41
C ARG A 115 -5.54 34.86 -17.91
N GLU A 116 -6.56 34.33 -18.57
CA GLU A 116 -7.73 35.11 -19.00
C GLU A 116 -8.49 35.67 -17.79
N ILE A 117 -8.65 34.88 -16.72
CA ILE A 117 -9.26 35.35 -15.46
C ILE A 117 -8.46 36.51 -14.85
N GLN A 118 -7.13 36.43 -14.78
CA GLN A 118 -6.29 37.52 -14.28
C GLN A 118 -6.50 38.81 -15.10
N SER A 119 -6.51 38.69 -16.43
CA SER A 119 -6.72 39.84 -17.31
C SER A 119 -8.10 40.53 -17.16
N LEU A 120 -9.11 39.80 -16.68
CA LEU A 120 -10.44 40.34 -16.38
C LEU A 120 -10.50 41.07 -15.03
N LEU A 121 -9.67 40.66 -14.06
CA LEU A 121 -9.61 41.26 -12.72
C LEU A 121 -8.72 42.51 -12.66
N ASP A 122 -7.73 42.62 -13.55
CA ASP A 122 -6.83 43.78 -13.64
C ASP A 122 -7.46 45.01 -14.37
N ARG A 123 -8.80 45.09 -14.42
CA ARG A 123 -9.58 46.22 -14.98
C ARG A 123 -10.30 47.01 -13.90
#